data_AF-A0A9D6M8F4-F1
#
_entry.id   AF-A0A9D6M8F4-F1
#
_cell.length_a   1.000
_cell.length_b   1.000
_cell.length_c   1.000
_cell.angle_alpha   90.00
_cell.angle_beta   90.00
_cell.angle_gamma   90.00
#
_symmetry.space_group_name_H-M   'P 1'
#
loop_
_entity.id
_entity.type
_entity.pdbx_description
1 polymer ?
#
loop_
_entity_poly.entity_id
_entity_poly.type
_entity_poly.pdbx_seq_one_letter_code
_entity_poly.pdbx_strand_id
1 'polypeptide(L)' 'MNAGEETMPLAPDEALTVCGGRIKPDETTPQAEWRDRRLYFCARACLRAFEGDPERFLAGEIEHPTDDD' A
#
# COMPACT_ATOMS: atom_id res chain seq x y z
N MET A 1 18.35 30.20 -2.20
CA MET A 1 18.37 28.73 -2.35
C MET A 1 17.55 28.17 -1.19
N ASN A 2 16.27 27.90 -1.41
CA ASN A 2 15.44 27.26 -0.39
C ASN A 2 15.65 25.76 -0.55
N ALA A 3 16.36 25.14 0.39
CA ALA A 3 16.42 23.69 0.50
C ALA A 3 15.01 23.19 0.85
N GLY A 4 14.43 22.45 -0.08
CA GLY A 4 13.11 21.83 0.07
C GLY A 4 13.24 20.54 0.86
N GLU A 5 13.17 20.64 2.19
CA GLU A 5 13.30 19.50 3.09
C GLU A 5 12.34 19.61 4.28
N GLU A 6 11.04 19.44 4.03
CA GLU A 6 10.05 19.03 5.05
C GLU A 6 8.75 18.78 4.26
N THR A 7 8.11 17.62 4.23
CA THR A 7 8.13 16.48 5.12
C THR A 7 7.81 15.27 4.24
N MET A 8 8.78 14.41 3.96
CA MET A 8 8.42 13.02 3.66
C MET A 8 7.86 12.49 4.98
N PRO A 9 6.56 12.15 5.12
CA PRO A 9 6.14 11.56 6.36
C PRO A 9 6.94 10.27 6.50
N LEU A 10 7.74 10.25 7.57
CA LEU A 10 8.29 9.07 8.20
C LEU A 10 7.30 7.96 7.98
N ALA A 11 7.72 6.91 7.26
CA ALA A 11 6.98 5.67 7.18
C ALA A 11 6.39 5.41 8.57
N PRO A 12 5.06 5.45 8.74
CA PRO A 12 4.48 5.35 10.07
C PRO A 12 4.93 4.00 10.64
N ASP A 13 5.33 3.97 11.92
CA ASP A 13 5.79 2.72 12.57
C ASP A 13 4.77 1.58 12.37
N GLU A 14 3.49 1.92 12.16
CA GLU A 14 2.45 1.07 11.58
C GLU A 14 1.74 1.79 10.41
N ALA A 15 1.85 1.25 9.20
CA ALA A 15 0.94 1.56 8.10
C ALA A 15 -0.21 0.57 8.06
N LEU A 16 -1.40 1.11 7.77
CA LEU A 16 -2.56 0.30 7.42
C LEU A 16 -2.44 -0.13 5.97
N THR A 17 -2.46 -1.44 5.76
CA THR A 17 -2.66 -1.98 4.44
C THR A 17 -4.11 -1.81 4.03
N VAL A 18 -4.30 -1.73 2.72
CA VAL A 18 -5.58 -1.85 2.01
C VAL A 18 -6.49 -3.00 2.48
N CYS A 19 -5.91 -4.09 3.01
CA CYS A 19 -6.64 -5.22 3.55
C CYS A 19 -7.08 -5.05 5.02
N GLY A 20 -6.87 -3.88 5.62
CA GLY A 20 -7.15 -3.61 7.03
C GLY A 20 -6.10 -4.19 7.98
N GLY A 21 -5.04 -4.79 7.45
CA GLY A 21 -3.88 -5.24 8.23
C GLY A 21 -3.01 -4.05 8.63
N ARG A 22 -2.24 -4.21 9.70
CA ARG A 22 -1.18 -3.27 10.05
C ARG A 22 0.15 -3.92 9.79
N ILE A 23 1.00 -3.21 9.06
CA ILE A 23 2.37 -3.62 8.77
C ILE A 23 3.30 -2.48 9.13
N LYS A 24 4.57 -2.81 9.32
CA LYS A 24 5.63 -1.81 9.35
C LYS A 24 6.16 -1.67 7.92
N PRO A 25 5.89 -0.55 7.23
CA PRO A 25 6.36 -0.38 5.87
C PRO A 25 7.86 -0.03 5.85
N ASP A 26 8.62 -0.78 5.07
CA ASP A 26 10.03 -0.58 4.81
C ASP A 26 10.24 -0.12 3.35
N GLU A 27 11.47 0.22 2.96
CA GLU A 27 11.82 0.55 1.57
C GLU A 27 11.55 -0.59 0.57
N THR A 28 11.38 -1.82 1.07
CA THR A 28 11.09 -3.01 0.27
C THR A 28 9.60 -3.36 0.21
N THR A 29 8.78 -2.71 1.03
CA THR A 29 7.34 -2.97 1.12
C THR A 29 6.64 -2.50 -0.16
N PRO A 30 5.79 -3.34 -0.78
CA PRO A 30 5.03 -2.93 -1.94
C PRO A 30 4.04 -1.82 -1.55
N GLN A 31 4.15 -0.69 -2.24
CA GLN A 31 3.33 0.49 -2.05
C GLN A 31 2.96 1.11 -3.41
N ALA A 32 1.80 1.76 -3.49
CA ALA A 32 1.35 2.47 -4.69
C ALA A 32 0.77 3.83 -4.31
N GLU A 33 0.91 4.81 -5.19
CA GLU A 33 0.32 6.13 -5.03
C GLU A 33 -1.00 6.20 -5.80
N TRP A 34 -2.09 6.48 -5.09
CA TRP A 34 -3.43 6.53 -5.65
C TRP A 34 -4.23 7.69 -5.07
N ARG A 35 -4.69 8.60 -5.96
CA ARG A 35 -5.44 9.81 -5.58
C ARG A 35 -4.72 10.62 -4.49
N ASP A 36 -3.42 10.88 -4.68
CA ASP A 36 -2.56 11.57 -3.71
C ASP A 36 -2.44 10.89 -2.34
N ARG A 37 -2.81 9.61 -2.25
CA ARG A 37 -2.62 8.78 -1.05
C ARG A 37 -1.67 7.64 -1.34
N ARG A 38 -0.76 7.40 -0.41
CA ARG A 38 0.12 6.23 -0.47
C ARG A 38 -0.58 5.04 0.18
N LEU A 39 -0.74 3.97 -0.59
CA LEU A 39 -1.35 2.72 -0.16
C LEU A 39 -0.27 1.66 0.02
N TYR A 40 -0.37 0.91 1.10
CA TYR A 40 0.55 -0.17 1.42
C TYR A 40 -0.10 -1.52 1.22
N PHE A 41 0.70 -2.47 0.75
CA PHE A 41 0.26 -3.83 0.45
C PHE A 41 1.08 -4.81 1.28
N CYS A 42 0.43 -5.84 1.81
CA CYS A 42 1.12 -6.90 2.53
C CYS A 42 1.95 -7.80 1.60
N ALA A 43 1.55 -7.91 0.32
CA ALA A 43 2.22 -8.73 -0.67
C ALA A 43 2.23 -8.08 -2.07
N ARG A 44 3.19 -8.47 -2.90
CA ARG A 44 3.25 -8.06 -4.32
C ARG A 44 2.02 -8.54 -5.11
N ALA A 45 1.42 -9.66 -4.74
CA ALA A 45 0.18 -10.15 -5.35
C ALA A 45 -0.97 -9.15 -5.18
N CYS A 46 -1.11 -8.57 -3.99
CA CYS A 46 -2.10 -7.53 -3.70
C CYS A 46 -1.83 -6.25 -4.51
N LEU A 47 -0.55 -5.85 -4.64
CA LEU A 47 -0.18 -4.71 -5.49
C LEU A 47 -0.61 -4.96 -6.95
N ARG A 48 -0.33 -6.14 -7.51
CA ARG A 48 -0.74 -6.47 -8.89
C ARG A 48 -2.27 -6.49 -9.05
N ALA A 49 -3.00 -7.02 -8.07
CA ALA A 49 -4.47 -7.00 -8.10
C ALA A 49 -5.02 -5.56 -8.08
N PHE A 50 -4.39 -4.70 -7.28
CA PHE A 50 -4.68 -3.28 -7.24
C PHE A 50 -4.34 -2.55 -8.55
N GLU A 51 -3.23 -2.88 -9.21
CA GLU A 51 -2.87 -2.31 -10.52
C GLU A 51 -3.89 -2.66 -11.62
N GLY A 52 -4.56 -3.81 -11.52
CA GLY A 52 -5.63 -4.22 -12.43
C GLY A 52 -6.94 -3.45 -12.20
N ASP A 53 -7.44 -3.49 -10.97
CA ASP A 53 -8.72 -2.88 -10.60
C ASP A 53 -8.63 -2.20 -9.21
N PRO A 54 -8.07 -0.99 -9.12
CA PRO A 54 -7.82 -0.34 -7.83
C PRO A 54 -9.11 0.00 -7.08
N GLU A 55 -10.19 0.31 -7.81
CA GLU A 55 -11.49 0.66 -7.22
C GLU A 55 -12.14 -0.55 -6.54
N ARG A 56 -12.21 -1.70 -7.22
CA ARG A 56 -12.76 -2.95 -6.66
C ARG A 56 -11.91 -3.47 -5.52
N PHE A 57 -10.59 -3.35 -5.67
CA PHE A 57 -9.65 -3.75 -4.63
C PHE A 57 -9.82 -2.91 -3.36
N LEU A 58 -9.92 -1.58 -3.48
CA LEU A 58 -10.18 -0.68 -2.35
C LEU A 58 -11.58 -0.82 -1.75
N ALA A 59 -12.57 -1.25 -2.55
CA ALA A 59 -13.89 -1.60 -2.05
C ALA A 59 -13.89 -2.89 -1.20
N GLY A 60 -12.77 -3.63 -1.17
CA GLY A 60 -12.70 -4.93 -0.51
C GLY A 60 -13.45 -6.03 -1.27
N GLU A 61 -13.75 -5.81 -2.55
CA GLU A 61 -14.41 -6.82 -3.41
C GLU A 61 -13.42 -7.85 -3.98
N ILE A 62 -12.12 -7.59 -3.89
CA ILE A 62 -11.11 -8.56 -4.32
C ILE A 62 -10.79 -9.47 -3.15
N GLU A 63 -11.21 -10.73 -3.30
CA GLU A 63 -10.88 -11.81 -2.40
C GLU A 63 -9.36 -11.94 -2.30
N HIS A 64 -8.81 -12.03 -1.09
CA HIS A 64 -7.38 -12.16 -0.92
C HIS A 64 -6.91 -13.47 -1.55
N PRO A 65 -6.04 -13.44 -2.57
CA PRO A 65 -5.37 -14.65 -2.98
C PRO A 65 -4.40 -15.02 -1.84
N THR A 66 -4.82 -15.92 -0.97
CA THR A 66 -3.90 -16.65 -0.10
C THR A 66 -3.19 -17.67 -0.98
N ASP A 67 -1.86 -17.62 -0.99
CA ASP A 67 -1.00 -18.63 -1.59
C ASP A 67 -1.14 -19.92 -0.74
N ASP A 68 -2.25 -20.62 -0.92
CA ASP A 68 -2.51 -21.97 -0.38
C ASP A 68 -2.68 -22.90 -1.58
N ASP A 69 -1.55 -23.26 -2.21
CA ASP A 69 -1.24 -24.60 -2.74
C ASP A 69 0.29 -24.80 -2.83
#